data_AF-R9WMY1-F1
#
_entry.id   AF-R9WMY1-F1
#
_cell.length_a   1.000
_cell.length_b   1.000
_cell.length_c   1.000
_cell.angle_alpha   90.00
_cell.angle_beta   90.00
_cell.angle_gamma   90.00
#
_symmetry.space_group_name_H-M   'P 1'
#
loop_
_entity.id
_entity.type
_entity.pdbx_description
1 polymer ?
#
loop_
_entity_poly.entity_id
_entity_poly.type
_entity_poly.pdbx_seq_one_letter_code
_entity_poly.pdbx_strand_id
1 'polypeptide(L)'
;MNDNYTVSIQRVKKVVPDTLITSEFKKALKETNDRVSQVIVNDAHNAKEILMTSIHNFYKYANGEMTFFKKDGVKNVKFIKGAPHGKVTINFHDFSSLSLDDIIYGRAFDFIQDVKPREINHAGYDNTIRGEFPQLLDPDHAEEIDRLRRWMQDGHISHYEYDDANPVYPKAGK
;
A
#
# COMPACT_ATOMS: atom_id res chain seq x y z
N MET A 1 -26.86 1.22 -10.91
CA MET A 1 -25.85 2.20 -10.41
C MET A 1 -24.58 1.42 -10.18
N ASN A 2 -23.42 1.99 -10.48
CA ASN A 2 -22.15 1.28 -10.30
C ASN A 2 -21.73 1.38 -8.83
N ASP A 3 -21.91 0.31 -8.07
CA ASP A 3 -21.68 0.29 -6.61
C ASP A 3 -20.27 0.75 -6.23
N ASN A 4 -19.29 0.43 -7.07
CA ASN A 4 -17.90 0.86 -6.90
C ASN A 4 -17.78 2.40 -6.90
N TYR A 5 -18.43 3.09 -7.83
CA TYR A 5 -18.38 4.55 -7.91
C TYR A 5 -18.95 5.20 -6.65
N THR A 6 -20.09 4.72 -6.16
CA THR A 6 -20.75 5.28 -4.96
C THR A 6 -19.86 5.15 -3.73
N VAL A 7 -19.21 4.00 -3.54
CA VAL A 7 -18.27 3.80 -2.43
C VAL A 7 -17.01 4.65 -2.60
N SER A 8 -16.46 4.70 -3.82
CA SER A 8 -15.26 5.47 -4.15
C SER A 8 -15.47 6.96 -3.88
N ILE A 9 -16.57 7.56 -4.37
CA ILE A 9 -16.81 8.99 -4.17
C ILE A 9 -17.05 9.34 -2.69
N GLN A 10 -17.69 8.45 -1.92
CA GLN A 10 -17.84 8.64 -0.47
C GLN A 10 -16.49 8.63 0.25
N ARG A 11 -15.56 7.75 -0.14
CA ARG A 11 -14.21 7.73 0.41
C ARG A 11 -13.42 8.98 0.04
N VAL A 12 -13.49 9.41 -1.22
CA VAL A 12 -12.83 10.63 -1.67
C VAL A 12 -13.31 11.84 -0.87
N LYS A 13 -14.63 12.01 -0.70
CA LYS A 13 -15.22 13.12 0.08
C LYS A 13 -14.81 13.18 1.54
N LYS A 14 -14.34 12.07 2.13
CA LYS A 14 -13.82 12.06 3.52
C LYS A 14 -12.43 12.67 3.65
N VAL A 15 -11.69 12.76 2.55
CA VAL A 15 -10.26 13.13 2.56
C VAL A 15 -10.01 14.39 1.74
N VAL A 16 -10.62 14.46 0.55
CA VAL A 16 -10.41 15.53 -0.42
C VAL A 16 -11.43 16.65 -0.17
N PRO A 17 -10.99 17.92 -0.08
CA PRO A 17 -11.90 19.05 0.08
C PRO A 17 -12.83 19.19 -1.14
N ASP A 18 -14.08 19.60 -0.91
CA ASP A 18 -15.11 19.70 -1.95
C ASP A 18 -14.70 20.60 -3.13
N THR A 19 -13.82 21.59 -2.89
CA THR A 19 -13.28 22.48 -3.93
C THR A 19 -12.49 21.75 -5.01
N LEU A 20 -11.95 20.57 -4.72
CA LEU A 20 -11.21 19.74 -5.69
C LEU A 20 -12.06 18.64 -6.32
N ILE A 21 -13.29 18.44 -5.84
CA ILE A 21 -14.20 17.39 -6.35
C ILE A 21 -15.05 17.97 -7.48
N THR A 22 -14.41 18.24 -8.61
CA THR A 22 -15.06 18.79 -9.81
C THR A 22 -15.96 17.77 -10.52
N SER A 23 -16.81 18.25 -11.43
CA SER A 23 -17.64 17.39 -12.28
C SER A 23 -16.78 16.49 -13.19
N GLU A 24 -15.66 17.02 -13.67
CA GLU A 24 -14.68 16.29 -14.48
C GLU A 24 -14.03 15.16 -13.69
N PHE A 25 -13.59 15.45 -12.46
CA PHE A 25 -13.07 14.44 -11.56
C PHE A 25 -14.09 13.32 -11.30
N LYS A 26 -15.35 13.67 -11.02
CA LYS A 26 -16.42 12.66 -10.82
C LYS A 26 -16.62 11.79 -12.05
N LYS A 27 -16.56 12.38 -13.25
CA LYS A 27 -16.66 11.63 -14.50
C LYS A 27 -15.48 10.68 -14.68
N ALA A 28 -14.25 11.18 -14.51
CA ALA A 28 -13.04 10.37 -14.60
C ALA A 28 -13.03 9.22 -13.58
N LEU A 29 -13.43 9.49 -12.33
CA LEU A 29 -13.56 8.46 -11.29
C LEU A 29 -14.62 7.40 -11.63
N LYS A 30 -15.69 7.79 -12.32
CA LYS A 30 -16.72 6.84 -12.76
C LYS A 30 -16.21 5.94 -13.88
N GLU A 31 -15.34 6.46 -14.74
CA GLU A 31 -14.74 5.74 -15.86
C GLU A 31 -13.70 4.69 -15.41
N THR A 32 -13.04 4.88 -14.26
CA THR A 32 -12.10 3.87 -13.74
C THR A 32 -12.76 2.55 -13.38
N ASN A 33 -14.06 2.57 -13.03
CA ASN A 33 -14.85 1.40 -12.58
C ASN A 33 -14.29 0.66 -11.35
N ASP A 34 -13.26 1.20 -10.71
CA ASP A 34 -12.52 0.57 -9.64
C ASP A 34 -12.97 1.07 -8.26
N ARG A 35 -12.89 0.18 -7.27
CA ARG A 35 -13.17 0.53 -5.87
C ARG A 35 -11.95 1.16 -5.24
N VAL A 36 -12.06 2.44 -4.91
CA VAL A 36 -10.98 3.20 -4.28
C VAL A 36 -10.78 2.72 -2.83
N SER A 37 -9.53 2.49 -2.47
CA SER A 37 -9.10 2.05 -1.14
C SER A 37 -8.52 3.21 -0.34
N GLN A 38 -7.42 3.81 -0.80
CA GLN A 38 -6.76 4.96 -0.17
C GLN A 38 -6.79 6.18 -1.09
N VAL A 39 -6.77 7.36 -0.47
CA VAL A 39 -6.75 8.66 -1.18
C VAL A 39 -5.79 9.60 -0.47
N ILE A 40 -4.97 10.30 -1.25
CA ILE A 40 -4.13 11.41 -0.78
C ILE A 40 -4.22 12.59 -1.76
N VAL A 41 -3.87 13.79 -1.29
CA VAL A 41 -3.75 14.98 -2.14
C VAL A 41 -2.34 15.53 -2.00
N ASN A 42 -1.65 15.66 -3.12
CA ASN A 42 -0.32 16.25 -3.24
C ASN A 42 -0.44 17.67 -3.81
N ASP A 43 0.25 18.63 -3.21
CA ASP A 43 0.35 20.00 -3.72
C ASP A 43 1.62 20.15 -4.57
N ALA A 44 1.52 19.85 -5.86
CA ALA A 44 2.68 19.77 -6.74
C ALA A 44 3.06 21.16 -7.30
N HIS A 45 3.24 22.17 -6.44
CA HIS A 45 3.66 23.57 -6.67
C HIS A 45 2.93 24.40 -7.75
N ASN A 46 2.31 23.77 -8.75
CA ASN A 46 1.59 24.34 -9.89
C ASN A 46 0.17 23.78 -10.00
N ALA A 47 -0.11 22.61 -9.42
CA ALA A 47 -1.43 22.00 -9.41
C ALA A 47 -1.59 21.03 -8.24
N LYS A 48 -2.82 20.91 -7.74
CA LYS A 48 -3.16 19.87 -6.78
C LYS A 48 -3.44 18.57 -7.51
N GLU A 49 -2.79 17.51 -7.06
CA GLU A 49 -2.93 16.17 -7.61
C GLU A 49 -3.67 15.28 -6.61
N ILE A 50 -4.70 14.60 -7.07
CA ILE A 50 -5.43 13.60 -6.26
C ILE A 50 -4.88 12.23 -6.64
N LEU A 51 -4.31 11.51 -5.68
CA LEU A 51 -3.89 10.14 -5.89
C LEU A 51 -4.82 9.18 -5.17
N MET A 52 -5.15 8.09 -5.85
CA MET A 52 -6.12 7.10 -5.38
C MET A 52 -5.59 5.71 -5.65
N THR A 53 -5.83 4.78 -4.74
CA THR A 53 -5.47 3.37 -4.94
C THR A 53 -6.71 2.50 -5.11
N SER A 54 -6.55 1.38 -5.81
CA SER A 54 -7.49 0.28 -5.96
C SER A 54 -6.74 -1.02 -5.63
N ILE A 55 -7.40 -2.19 -5.75
CA ILE A 55 -6.78 -3.49 -5.46
C ILE A 55 -5.53 -3.71 -6.33
N HIS A 56 -5.63 -3.50 -7.64
CA HIS A 56 -4.54 -3.80 -8.59
C HIS A 56 -3.81 -2.56 -9.12
N ASN A 57 -4.43 -1.39 -8.96
CA ASN A 57 -4.02 -0.18 -9.65
C ASN A 57 -3.91 0.99 -8.68
N PHE A 58 -3.21 2.03 -9.09
CA PHE A 58 -3.38 3.36 -8.52
C PHE A 58 -3.45 4.41 -9.63
N TYR A 59 -4.06 5.53 -9.29
CA TYR A 59 -4.46 6.56 -10.23
C TYR A 59 -3.95 7.90 -9.74
N LYS A 60 -3.55 8.75 -10.68
CA LYS A 60 -3.23 10.16 -10.43
C LYS A 60 -4.17 11.02 -11.24
N TYR A 61 -4.94 11.86 -10.58
CA TYR A 61 -5.73 12.89 -11.25
C TYR A 61 -5.06 14.25 -11.10
N ALA A 62 -4.70 14.86 -12.22
CA ALA A 62 -4.06 16.17 -12.28
C ALA A 62 -4.50 16.90 -13.56
N ASN A 63 -4.76 18.20 -13.47
CA ASN A 63 -5.09 19.05 -14.62
C ASN A 63 -6.20 18.51 -15.54
N GLY A 64 -7.23 17.87 -14.97
CA GLY A 64 -8.35 17.30 -15.72
C GLY A 64 -8.11 15.88 -16.25
N GLU A 65 -6.89 15.37 -16.17
CA GLU A 65 -6.51 14.06 -16.71
C GLU A 65 -6.29 13.02 -15.61
N MET A 66 -6.70 11.78 -15.90
CA MET A 66 -6.48 10.62 -15.04
C MET A 66 -5.35 9.75 -15.62
N THR A 67 -4.20 9.74 -14.97
CA THR A 67 -3.10 8.83 -15.27
C THR A 67 -3.28 7.52 -14.51
N PHE A 68 -3.01 6.41 -15.17
CA PHE A 68 -3.16 5.06 -14.65
C PHE A 68 -1.81 4.40 -14.40
N PHE A 69 -1.66 3.74 -13.26
CA PHE A 69 -0.48 2.96 -12.90
C PHE A 69 -0.90 1.59 -12.37
N LYS A 70 -0.26 0.54 -12.86
CA LYS A 70 -0.42 -0.79 -12.27
C LYS A 70 0.51 -0.95 -11.07
N LYS A 71 0.01 -1.57 -10.00
CA LYS A 71 0.83 -1.83 -8.80
C LYS A 71 1.92 -2.87 -9.05
N ASP A 72 1.70 -3.80 -9.97
CA ASP A 72 2.72 -4.79 -10.38
C ASP A 72 3.95 -4.15 -11.06
N GLY A 73 3.81 -2.92 -11.58
CA GLY A 73 4.90 -2.14 -12.13
C GLY A 73 5.77 -1.45 -11.07
N VAL A 74 5.37 -1.47 -9.79
CA VAL A 74 6.09 -0.81 -8.70
C VAL A 74 7.21 -1.70 -8.19
N LYS A 75 8.45 -1.20 -8.28
CA LYS A 75 9.64 -1.90 -7.80
C LYS A 75 9.85 -1.72 -6.31
N ASN A 76 9.73 -0.48 -5.82
CA ASN A 76 9.80 -0.19 -4.39
C ASN A 76 9.13 1.16 -4.09
N VAL A 77 8.88 1.38 -2.81
CA VAL A 77 8.30 2.61 -2.28
C VAL A 77 9.14 3.11 -1.11
N LYS A 78 9.29 4.43 -1.00
CA LYS A 78 10.00 5.08 0.09
C LYS A 78 9.06 6.06 0.78
N PHE A 79 8.73 5.77 2.03
CA PHE A 79 8.05 6.72 2.91
C PHE A 79 9.11 7.62 3.57
N ILE A 80 8.90 8.93 3.53
CA ILE A 80 9.81 9.91 4.14
C ILE A 80 9.11 10.61 5.31
N LYS A 81 7.91 11.15 5.09
CA LYS A 81 7.07 11.74 6.15
C LYS A 81 5.59 11.71 5.83
N GLY A 82 4.76 11.70 6.89
CA GLY A 82 3.30 11.75 6.81
C GLY A 82 2.77 13.17 6.54
N ALA A 83 1.47 13.27 6.25
CA ALA A 83 0.79 14.55 6.09
C ALA A 83 0.58 15.25 7.46
N PRO A 84 0.54 16.60 7.50
CA PRO A 84 0.69 17.54 6.39
C PRO A 84 2.14 17.67 5.91
N HIS A 85 2.31 18.16 4.69
CA HIS A 85 3.59 18.19 3.97
C HIS A 85 4.24 16.81 3.87
N GLY A 86 3.46 15.77 3.61
CA GLY A 86 3.97 14.41 3.49
C GLY A 86 4.90 14.26 2.28
N LYS A 87 5.84 13.32 2.38
CA LYS A 87 6.81 13.02 1.33
C LYS A 87 6.91 11.53 1.11
N VAL A 88 6.73 11.09 -0.13
CA VAL A 88 6.88 9.71 -0.54
C VAL A 88 7.45 9.62 -1.96
N THR A 89 8.16 8.53 -2.24
CA THR A 89 8.68 8.24 -3.58
C THR A 89 8.26 6.84 -3.98
N ILE A 90 7.77 6.67 -5.21
CA ILE A 90 7.41 5.38 -5.80
C ILE A 90 8.36 5.16 -6.98
N ASN A 91 9.12 4.07 -6.96
CA ASN A 91 10.01 3.70 -8.05
C ASN A 91 9.42 2.51 -8.81
N PHE A 92 9.44 2.60 -10.13
CA PHE A 92 8.88 1.59 -11.02
C PHE A 92 9.97 0.70 -11.62
N HIS A 93 9.56 -0.44 -12.19
CA HIS A 93 10.47 -1.38 -12.84
C HIS A 93 11.09 -0.82 -14.13
N ASP A 94 10.42 0.14 -14.79
CA ASP A 94 10.91 0.84 -15.99
C ASP A 94 11.93 1.95 -15.68
N PHE A 95 12.45 2.00 -14.44
CA PHE A 95 13.36 3.02 -13.92
C PHE A 95 12.76 4.42 -13.78
N SER A 96 11.48 4.60 -14.07
CA SER A 96 10.78 5.84 -13.75
C SER A 96 10.53 5.96 -12.24
N SER A 97 10.33 7.20 -11.78
CA SER A 97 9.97 7.47 -10.38
C SER A 97 8.90 8.55 -10.30
N LEU A 98 7.98 8.38 -9.34
CA LEU A 98 6.98 9.37 -8.97
C LEU A 98 7.30 9.87 -7.56
N SER A 99 7.66 11.14 -7.46
CA SER A 99 7.94 11.81 -6.18
C SER A 99 6.76 12.72 -5.81
N LEU A 100 6.23 12.54 -4.61
CA LEU A 100 5.17 13.36 -4.05
C LEU A 100 5.77 14.10 -2.86
N ASP A 101 6.04 15.40 -3.03
CA ASP A 101 6.86 16.17 -2.11
C ASP A 101 6.06 17.01 -1.10
N ASP A 102 4.75 17.15 -1.29
CA ASP A 102 3.90 17.97 -0.44
C ASP A 102 2.48 17.40 -0.30
N ILE A 103 2.35 16.27 0.40
CA ILE A 103 1.04 15.68 0.67
C ILE A 103 0.31 16.47 1.77
N ILE A 104 -0.76 17.15 1.38
CA ILE A 104 -1.55 18.04 2.25
C ILE A 104 -2.80 17.39 2.84
N TYR A 105 -3.36 16.35 2.20
CA TYR A 105 -4.51 15.59 2.70
C TYR A 105 -4.33 14.09 2.57
N GLY A 106 -4.94 13.33 3.48
CA GLY A 106 -4.91 11.87 3.51
C GLY A 106 -3.75 11.29 4.32
N ARG A 107 -3.73 9.97 4.47
CA ARG A 107 -2.66 9.25 5.20
C ARG A 107 -1.63 8.70 4.22
N ALA A 108 -0.52 9.42 4.09
CA ALA A 108 0.58 9.04 3.19
C ALA A 108 1.14 7.64 3.49
N PHE A 109 1.18 7.24 4.77
CA PHE A 109 1.63 5.92 5.17
C PHE A 109 0.73 4.81 4.62
N ASP A 110 -0.58 4.88 4.86
CA ASP A 110 -1.52 3.88 4.33
C ASP A 110 -1.50 3.78 2.82
N PHE A 111 -1.42 4.94 2.14
CA PHE A 111 -1.34 5.00 0.69
C PHE A 111 -0.12 4.22 0.20
N ILE A 112 1.04 4.43 0.83
CA ILE A 112 2.27 3.73 0.48
C ILE A 112 2.21 2.24 0.82
N GLN A 113 1.63 1.86 1.96
CA GLN A 113 1.44 0.46 2.31
C GLN A 113 0.53 -0.27 1.31
N ASP A 114 -0.47 0.42 0.79
CA ASP A 114 -1.37 -0.13 -0.22
C ASP A 114 -0.70 -0.26 -1.60
N VAL A 115 0.25 0.62 -1.93
CA VAL A 115 1.02 0.61 -3.20
C VAL A 115 2.27 -0.28 -3.14
N LYS A 116 2.82 -0.53 -1.95
CA LYS A 116 4.03 -1.34 -1.74
C LYS A 116 3.88 -2.66 -2.50
N PRO A 117 4.89 -3.06 -3.29
CA PRO A 117 4.85 -4.34 -3.99
C PRO A 117 4.69 -5.44 -2.94
N ARG A 118 3.65 -6.24 -3.10
CA ARG A 118 3.46 -7.44 -2.30
C ARG A 118 4.35 -8.52 -2.90
N GLU A 119 5.57 -8.65 -2.39
CA GLU A 119 6.29 -9.90 -2.58
C GLU A 119 5.47 -10.97 -1.86
N ILE A 120 4.73 -11.77 -2.62
CA ILE A 120 4.16 -13.01 -2.12
C ILE A 120 5.37 -13.90 -1.88
N ASN A 121 5.88 -13.86 -0.64
CA ASN A 121 6.89 -14.72 -0.05
C ASN A 121 7.77 -15.45 -1.08
N HIS A 122 9.05 -15.05 -1.19
CA HIS A 122 10.09 -15.90 -1.78
C HIS A 122 10.12 -17.33 -1.20
N ALA A 123 9.45 -17.55 -0.06
CA ALA A 123 9.29 -18.83 0.62
C ALA A 123 8.12 -19.73 0.13
N GLY A 124 7.28 -19.32 -0.82
CA GLY A 124 6.29 -20.23 -1.44
C GLY A 124 5.22 -20.78 -0.48
N TYR A 125 4.72 -19.95 0.44
CA TYR A 125 3.62 -20.32 1.32
C TYR A 125 2.30 -20.43 0.54
N ASP A 126 1.76 -21.65 0.47
CA ASP A 126 0.50 -21.99 -0.19
C ASP A 126 -0.66 -21.91 0.83
N ASN A 127 -1.64 -21.07 0.51
CA ASN A 127 -2.84 -20.78 1.30
C ASN A 127 -3.73 -22.02 1.55
N THR A 128 -3.38 -23.18 1.00
CA THR A 128 -4.13 -24.43 1.12
C THR A 128 -3.79 -25.25 2.38
N ILE A 129 -2.72 -24.91 3.11
CA ILE A 129 -2.35 -25.63 4.34
C ILE A 129 -3.07 -25.02 5.55
N ARG A 130 -4.12 -25.71 5.99
CA ARG A 130 -4.92 -25.37 7.17
C ARG A 130 -4.03 -25.34 8.44
N GLY A 131 -3.75 -24.14 8.95
CA GLY A 131 -2.94 -23.93 10.15
C GLY A 131 -2.06 -22.69 10.11
N GLU A 132 -1.83 -22.11 8.93
CA GLU A 132 -1.04 -20.88 8.80
C GLU A 132 -1.90 -19.65 9.14
N PHE A 133 -1.50 -18.96 10.22
CA PHE A 133 -2.23 -17.83 10.76
C PHE A 133 -2.13 -16.59 9.84
N PRO A 134 -3.15 -15.69 9.83
CA PRO A 134 -3.19 -14.48 9.02
C PRO A 134 -2.03 -13.49 9.25
N GLN A 135 -1.18 -13.73 10.24
CA GLN A 135 -0.04 -12.89 10.62
C GLN A 135 1.16 -13.05 9.67
N LEU A 136 1.23 -14.14 8.90
CA LEU A 136 2.22 -14.32 7.82
C LEU A 136 1.90 -13.51 6.55
N LEU A 137 0.76 -12.80 6.53
CA LEU A 137 0.38 -11.86 5.46
C LEU A 137 0.87 -10.44 5.73
N ASP A 138 1.43 -10.17 6.91
CA ASP A 138 2.07 -8.91 7.24
C ASP A 138 3.56 -8.97 6.84
N PRO A 139 4.01 -8.17 5.85
CA PRO A 139 5.39 -8.24 5.34
C PRO A 139 6.46 -8.06 6.41
N ASP A 140 6.17 -7.28 7.45
CA ASP A 140 7.14 -6.97 8.50
C ASP A 140 7.32 -8.16 9.46
N HIS A 141 6.29 -8.97 9.69
CA HIS A 141 6.37 -10.20 10.49
C HIS A 141 7.04 -11.35 9.72
N ALA A 142 6.78 -11.45 8.42
CA ALA A 142 7.38 -12.50 7.59
C ALA A 142 8.91 -12.34 7.51
N GLU A 143 9.42 -11.10 7.39
CA GLU A 143 10.87 -10.83 7.41
C GLU A 143 11.54 -11.21 8.74
N GLU A 144 10.87 -10.98 9.87
CA GLU A 144 11.40 -11.32 11.20
C GLU A 144 11.48 -12.84 11.42
N ILE A 145 10.47 -13.58 10.98
CA ILE A 145 10.43 -15.04 11.05
C ILE A 145 11.49 -15.66 10.13
N ASP A 146 11.68 -15.13 8.92
CA ASP A 146 12.73 -15.59 8.00
C ASP A 146 14.14 -15.27 8.53
N ARG A 147 14.32 -14.12 9.18
CA ARG A 147 15.57 -13.78 9.88
C ARG A 147 15.85 -14.78 10.99
N LEU A 148 14.87 -15.06 11.87
CA LEU A 148 15.00 -16.03 12.96
C LEU A 148 15.31 -17.44 12.42
N ARG A 149 14.67 -17.86 11.32
CA ARG A 149 14.91 -19.16 10.70
C ARG A 149 16.34 -19.29 10.17
N ARG A 150 16.83 -18.28 9.45
CA ARG A 150 18.23 -18.30 8.97
C ARG A 150 19.20 -18.31 10.15
N TRP A 151 18.92 -17.54 11.19
CA TRP A 151 19.77 -17.48 12.38
C TRP A 151 19.87 -18.83 13.12
N MET A 152 18.77 -19.58 13.15
CA MET A 152 18.75 -20.96 13.63
C MET A 152 19.53 -21.91 12.70
N GLN A 153 19.35 -21.83 11.38
CA GLN A 153 20.05 -22.66 10.40
C GLN A 153 21.56 -22.43 10.41
N ASP A 154 21.98 -21.20 10.67
CA ASP A 154 23.38 -20.80 10.84
C ASP A 154 23.94 -21.18 12.24
N GLY A 155 23.12 -21.79 13.09
CA GLY A 155 23.52 -22.35 14.39
C GLY A 155 23.69 -21.32 15.51
N HIS A 156 23.19 -20.09 15.33
CA HIS A 156 23.30 -19.03 16.34
C HIS A 156 22.27 -19.17 17.47
N ILE A 157 21.14 -19.82 17.20
CA ILE A 157 20.11 -20.14 18.18
C ILE A 157 19.70 -21.61 18.02
N SER A 158 19.35 -22.25 19.13
CA SER A 158 18.81 -23.61 19.12
C SER A 158 17.38 -23.64 18.58
N HIS A 159 16.91 -24.83 18.18
CA HIS A 159 15.55 -25.02 17.73
C HIS A 159 14.51 -24.62 18.79
N TYR A 160 14.81 -24.88 20.06
CA TYR A 160 13.96 -24.48 21.19
C TYR A 160 13.88 -22.96 21.37
N GLU A 161 15.01 -22.26 21.21
CA GLU A 161 15.04 -20.79 21.26
C GLU A 161 14.32 -20.17 20.08
N TYR A 162 14.37 -20.82 18.90
CA TYR A 162 13.57 -20.43 17.75
C TYR A 162 12.06 -20.59 18.02
N ASP A 163 11.62 -21.71 18.59
CA ASP A 163 10.21 -21.94 18.92
C ASP A 163 9.68 -20.96 19.97
N ASP A 164 10.52 -20.59 20.95
CA ASP A 164 10.20 -19.57 21.95
C ASP A 164 10.22 -18.14 21.39
N ALA A 165 11.12 -17.82 20.46
CA ALA A 165 11.21 -16.50 19.84
C ALA A 165 10.15 -16.30 18.75
N ASN A 166 9.66 -17.38 18.13
CA ASN A 166 8.68 -17.32 17.07
C ASN A 166 7.27 -17.09 17.65
N PRO A 167 6.65 -15.92 17.37
CA PRO A 167 5.32 -15.58 17.91
C PRO A 167 4.18 -16.43 17.31
N VAL A 168 4.46 -17.21 16.25
CA VAL A 168 3.46 -18.01 15.52
C VAL A 168 3.21 -19.37 16.18
N TYR A 169 4.17 -19.92 16.93
CA TYR A 169 3.98 -21.20 17.60
C TYR A 169 3.25 -21.01 18.93
N PRO A 170 2.18 -21.78 19.20
CA PRO A 170 1.54 -21.77 20.52
C PRO A 170 2.56 -22.25 21.55
N LYS A 171 2.98 -21.35 22.43
CA LYS A 171 3.93 -21.68 23.50
C LYS A 171 3.27 -22.67 24.44
N ALA A 172 3.84 -23.86 24.55
CA ALA A 172 3.36 -24.87 25.48
C ALA A 172 3.47 -24.33 26.92
N GLY A 173 2.33 -23.96 27.52
CA GLY A 173 2.24 -23.60 28.94
C GLY A 173 1.80 -22.16 29.28
N LYS A 174 1.11 -21.43 28.39
CA LYS A 174 0.35 -20.22 28.77
C LYS A 174 -1.05 -20.21 28.18
#